data_AF-A0A4R8ERT1-F1
#
_entry.id   AF-A0A4R8ERT1-F1
#
_cell.length_a   1.000
_cell.length_b   1.000
_cell.length_c   1.000
_cell.angle_alpha   90.00
_cell.angle_beta   90.00
_cell.angle_gamma   90.00
#
_symmetry.space_group_name_H-M   'P 1'
#
loop_
_entity.id
_entity.type
_entity.pdbx_description
1 polymer ?
#
loop_
_entity_poly.entity_id
_entity_poly.type
_entity_poly.pdbx_seq_one_letter_code
_entity_poly.pdbx_strand_id
1 'polypeptide(L)'
;MKNRVFSSLFILFFCCMYSQTKNKVGIETKTPTEFLDINGTARVRELPLNGSLNAINTKPDGTLSNTKDQTFSAVKTIVVDKNGVIGTVDGLPITEAPNVKTIQYSRSSSRIDGSTPVNSITTLGNLSIRFNATTTGSNNSIEFMTAVGNNVTAFADVSGAGGNHYANWKTTVAAANTWYKATAQGVTPANRDTYTLMITLHNSEEIYRVSLICNAGIPANTNPIIGDLQPQVIIFIERLQ
;
A
#
# COMPACT_ATOMS: atom_id res chain seq x y z
N MET A 1 50.34 29.50 -54.13
CA MET A 1 49.67 29.16 -52.85
C MET A 1 48.32 28.52 -53.14
N LYS A 2 48.29 27.21 -53.41
CA LYS A 2 47.06 26.42 -53.60
C LYS A 2 47.27 25.11 -52.81
N ASN A 3 46.24 24.62 -52.12
CA ASN A 3 46.17 23.30 -51.45
C ASN A 3 46.57 23.22 -49.95
N ARG A 4 46.26 24.21 -49.11
CA ARG A 4 46.30 24.02 -47.64
C ARG A 4 44.94 24.10 -46.92
N VAL A 5 43.88 24.53 -47.62
CA VAL A 5 42.54 24.70 -47.01
C VAL A 5 41.68 23.41 -47.08
N PHE A 6 42.01 22.48 -47.99
CA PHE A 6 41.23 21.23 -48.14
C PHE A 6 41.53 20.16 -47.08
N SER A 7 42.66 20.23 -46.38
CA SER A 7 43.01 19.26 -45.32
C SER A 7 42.26 19.53 -44.00
N SER A 8 42.03 20.80 -43.67
CA SER A 8 41.40 21.21 -42.41
C SER A 8 39.88 20.96 -42.39
N LEU A 9 39.22 21.01 -43.55
CA LEU A 9 37.78 20.74 -43.67
C LEU A 9 37.46 19.23 -43.56
N PHE A 10 38.41 18.37 -43.93
CA PHE A 10 38.25 16.91 -43.87
C PHE A 10 38.42 16.35 -42.44
N ILE A 11 39.24 16.99 -41.61
CA ILE A 11 39.47 16.59 -40.20
C ILE A 11 38.27 17.00 -39.30
N LEU A 12 37.60 18.11 -39.61
CA LEU A 12 36.42 18.56 -38.88
C LEU A 12 35.19 17.65 -39.11
N PHE A 13 35.08 17.06 -40.30
CA PHE A 13 34.01 16.11 -40.64
C PHE A 13 34.18 14.75 -39.94
N PHE A 14 35.42 14.33 -39.68
CA PHE A 14 35.71 13.08 -38.98
C PHE A 14 35.35 13.14 -37.49
N CYS A 15 35.47 14.30 -36.82
CA CYS A 15 35.10 14.44 -35.41
C CYS A 15 33.58 14.32 -35.15
N CYS A 16 32.73 14.69 -36.12
CA CYS A 16 31.27 14.62 -35.97
C CYS A 16 30.70 13.21 -36.20
N MET A 17 31.45 12.29 -36.82
CA MET A 17 31.02 10.92 -37.12
C MET A 17 31.14 9.98 -35.92
N TYR A 18 31.80 10.38 -34.84
CA TYR A 18 31.99 9.54 -33.65
C TYR A 18 30.80 9.50 -32.69
N SER A 19 29.79 10.36 -32.89
CA SER A 19 28.64 10.46 -32.01
C SER A 19 27.39 9.75 -32.56
N GLN A 20 27.40 9.27 -33.81
CA GLN A 20 26.24 8.63 -34.43
C GLN A 20 26.55 7.21 -34.93
N THR A 21 26.03 6.20 -34.25
CA THR A 21 26.05 4.82 -34.75
C THR A 21 24.63 4.27 -34.79
N LYS A 22 24.23 3.64 -35.91
CA LYS A 22 22.91 3.00 -36.06
C LYS A 22 21.71 3.90 -35.67
N ASN A 23 21.71 5.18 -36.06
CA ASN A 23 20.68 6.17 -35.71
C ASN A 23 20.57 6.49 -34.20
N LYS A 24 21.63 6.26 -33.43
CA LYS A 24 21.72 6.61 -32.01
C LYS A 24 22.73 7.73 -31.80
N VAL A 25 22.48 8.59 -30.83
CA VAL A 25 23.37 9.68 -30.41
C VAL A 25 24.12 9.24 -29.15
N GLY A 26 25.43 9.08 -29.25
CA GLY A 26 26.32 8.78 -28.14
C GLY A 26 27.14 10.00 -27.73
N ILE A 27 27.15 10.33 -26.44
CA ILE A 27 28.06 11.31 -25.84
C ILE A 27 29.06 10.53 -24.98
N GLU A 28 30.34 10.63 -25.35
CA GLU A 28 31.45 9.91 -24.66
C GLU A 28 31.30 8.37 -24.69
N THR A 29 30.59 7.84 -25.70
CA THR A 29 30.45 6.40 -25.95
C THR A 29 30.45 6.11 -27.45
N LYS A 30 31.17 5.06 -27.88
CA LYS A 30 31.28 4.65 -29.29
C LYS A 30 30.24 3.60 -29.68
N THR A 31 29.62 2.96 -28.69
CA THR A 31 28.66 1.87 -28.87
C THR A 31 27.42 2.15 -28.02
N PRO A 32 26.65 3.20 -28.35
CA PRO A 32 25.47 3.59 -27.59
C PRO A 32 24.46 2.44 -27.48
N THR A 33 24.03 2.13 -26.24
CA THR A 33 23.03 1.09 -26.00
C THR A 33 21.62 1.62 -26.23
N GLU A 34 21.39 2.92 -26.05
CA GLU A 34 20.11 3.60 -26.25
C GLU A 34 20.14 4.68 -27.34
N PHE A 35 18.96 5.16 -27.76
CA PHE A 35 18.85 6.21 -28.79
C PHE A 35 19.59 7.50 -28.42
N LEU A 36 19.60 7.83 -27.12
CA LEU A 36 20.47 8.84 -26.54
C LEU A 36 21.21 8.19 -25.36
N ASP A 37 22.53 8.05 -25.48
CA ASP A 37 23.38 7.44 -24.47
C ASP A 37 24.47 8.43 -24.06
N ILE A 38 24.50 8.76 -22.78
CA ILE A 38 25.38 9.78 -22.22
C ILE A 38 26.23 9.11 -21.15
N ASN A 39 27.50 8.88 -21.47
CA ASN A 39 28.49 8.40 -20.52
C ASN A 39 29.06 9.59 -19.73
N GLY A 40 28.25 10.16 -18.84
CA GLY A 40 28.57 11.37 -18.09
C GLY A 40 27.35 11.97 -17.39
N THR A 41 27.38 13.26 -17.06
CA THR A 41 26.26 13.97 -16.43
C THR A 41 25.56 14.89 -17.42
N ALA A 42 24.24 14.74 -17.55
CA ALA A 42 23.41 15.65 -18.34
C ALA A 42 22.83 16.78 -17.48
N ARG A 43 22.83 18.02 -18.00
CA ARG A 43 22.11 19.16 -17.40
C ARG A 43 21.05 19.65 -18.37
N VAL A 44 19.79 19.61 -17.96
CA VAL A 44 18.67 20.25 -18.68
C VAL A 44 18.41 21.62 -18.04
N ARG A 45 18.39 22.68 -18.85
CA ARG A 45 18.24 24.07 -18.36
C ARG A 45 16.81 24.40 -17.95
N GLU A 46 15.84 23.90 -18.70
CA GLU A 46 14.42 24.14 -18.50
C GLU A 46 13.67 22.81 -18.52
N LEU A 47 12.91 22.54 -17.45
CA LEU A 47 11.94 21.45 -17.39
C LEU A 47 10.60 22.07 -16.98
N PRO A 48 9.52 21.86 -17.75
CA PRO A 48 8.21 22.42 -17.41
C PRO A 48 7.65 21.75 -16.15
N LEU A 49 7.07 22.56 -15.26
CA LEU A 49 6.32 22.04 -14.11
C LEU A 49 4.95 21.54 -14.59
N ASN A 50 4.48 20.40 -14.06
CA ASN A 50 3.16 19.88 -14.39
C ASN A 50 2.07 20.94 -14.16
N GLY A 51 1.18 21.12 -15.14
CA GLY A 51 0.11 22.11 -15.12
C GLY A 51 0.52 23.52 -15.57
N SER A 52 1.81 23.76 -15.89
CA SER A 52 2.26 25.08 -16.37
C SER A 52 1.61 25.42 -17.71
N LEU A 53 0.95 26.57 -17.78
CA LEU A 53 0.41 27.15 -19.02
C LEU A 53 1.56 27.68 -19.88
N ASN A 54 1.40 27.68 -21.21
CA ASN A 54 2.36 28.28 -22.16
C ASN A 54 3.80 27.76 -21.97
N ALA A 55 3.95 26.47 -21.66
CA ALA A 55 5.20 25.88 -21.21
C ALA A 55 5.94 25.11 -22.30
N ILE A 56 5.21 24.56 -23.28
CA ILE A 56 5.77 23.76 -24.38
C ILE A 56 5.25 24.22 -25.74
N ASN A 57 5.94 23.83 -26.80
CA ASN A 57 5.55 24.09 -28.19
C ASN A 57 4.77 22.91 -28.82
N THR A 58 4.73 21.73 -28.19
CA THR A 58 4.10 20.54 -28.77
C THR A 58 2.59 20.57 -28.52
N LYS A 59 1.82 20.57 -29.61
CA LYS A 59 0.36 20.57 -29.57
C LYS A 59 -0.20 19.19 -29.15
N PRO A 60 -1.48 19.11 -28.74
CA PRO A 60 -2.12 17.84 -28.40
C PRO A 60 -2.12 16.79 -29.52
N ASP A 61 -2.06 17.22 -30.79
CA ASP A 61 -1.96 16.33 -31.96
C ASP A 61 -0.52 15.87 -32.27
N GLY A 62 0.47 16.27 -31.46
CA GLY A 62 1.88 15.94 -31.62
C GLY A 62 2.65 16.88 -32.57
N THR A 63 1.99 17.85 -33.20
CA THR A 63 2.64 18.80 -34.11
C THR A 63 3.30 19.97 -33.38
N LEU A 64 4.18 20.70 -34.08
CA LEU A 64 4.88 21.86 -33.54
C LEU A 64 4.00 23.13 -33.57
N SER A 65 4.06 23.91 -32.50
CA SER A 65 3.61 25.29 -32.43
C SER A 65 4.77 26.27 -32.59
N ASN A 66 4.51 27.40 -33.26
CA ASN A 66 5.50 28.46 -33.50
C ASN A 66 5.82 29.26 -32.23
N THR A 67 5.03 29.09 -31.17
CA THR A 67 5.19 29.74 -29.87
C THR A 67 5.03 28.73 -28.73
N LYS A 68 5.56 29.03 -27.54
CA LYS A 68 5.27 28.27 -26.32
C LYS A 68 3.87 28.63 -25.82
N ASP A 69 2.86 27.97 -26.36
CA ASP A 69 1.43 28.26 -26.11
C ASP A 69 0.64 27.05 -25.59
N GLN A 70 1.34 25.94 -25.33
CA GLN A 70 0.71 24.70 -24.87
C GLN A 70 0.94 24.48 -23.38
N THR A 71 -0.08 23.97 -22.70
CA THR A 71 0.01 23.54 -21.30
C THR A 71 0.78 22.23 -21.19
N PHE A 72 1.75 22.17 -20.28
CA PHE A 72 2.43 20.91 -19.97
C PHE A 72 1.57 20.07 -19.01
N SER A 73 1.00 18.97 -19.50
CA SER A 73 0.23 18.01 -18.70
C SER A 73 0.97 16.69 -18.60
N ALA A 74 1.62 16.46 -17.46
CA ALA A 74 2.39 15.25 -17.22
C ALA A 74 1.45 14.08 -16.86
N VAL A 75 1.74 12.89 -17.40
CA VAL A 75 0.94 11.67 -17.18
C VAL A 75 1.72 10.53 -16.52
N LYS A 76 3.05 10.61 -16.53
CA LYS A 76 3.97 9.58 -16.06
C LYS A 76 5.14 10.23 -15.33
N THR A 77 5.74 9.47 -14.42
CA THR A 77 6.98 9.85 -13.75
C THR A 77 8.16 9.19 -14.46
N ILE A 78 9.21 9.95 -14.71
CA ILE A 78 10.48 9.41 -15.23
C ILE A 78 11.25 8.76 -14.07
N VAL A 79 11.69 7.53 -14.27
CA VAL A 79 12.53 6.77 -13.33
C VAL A 79 13.78 6.24 -14.04
N VAL A 80 14.75 5.77 -13.27
CA VAL A 80 16.00 5.21 -13.81
C VAL A 80 16.25 3.81 -13.26
N ASP A 81 16.70 2.88 -14.11
CA ASP A 81 17.07 1.53 -13.69
C ASP A 81 18.51 1.46 -13.16
N LYS A 82 18.96 0.24 -12.78
CA LYS A 82 20.33 0.03 -12.27
C LYS A 82 21.45 0.33 -13.29
N ASN A 83 21.14 0.41 -14.58
CA ASN A 83 22.09 0.65 -15.66
C ASN A 83 22.04 2.11 -16.15
N GLY A 84 21.25 2.98 -15.52
CA GLY A 84 21.10 4.37 -15.94
C GLY A 84 20.08 4.59 -17.07
N VAL A 85 19.31 3.57 -17.47
CA VAL A 85 18.30 3.69 -18.53
C VAL A 85 17.05 4.37 -17.99
N ILE A 86 16.60 5.41 -18.69
CA ILE A 86 15.38 6.15 -18.37
C ILE A 86 14.15 5.33 -18.77
N GLY A 87 13.27 5.10 -17.79
CA GLY A 87 11.95 4.49 -17.96
C GLY A 87 10.84 5.37 -17.42
N THR A 88 9.63 4.81 -17.36
CA THR A 88 8.47 5.49 -16.78
C THR A 88 7.73 4.60 -15.80
N VAL A 89 7.15 5.18 -14.77
CA VAL A 89 6.08 4.57 -13.97
C VAL A 89 4.78 5.36 -14.19
N ASP A 90 3.65 4.67 -14.12
CA ASP A 90 2.35 5.31 -14.30
C ASP A 90 2.02 6.24 -13.13
N GLY A 91 1.44 7.39 -13.46
CA GLY A 91 1.07 8.42 -12.49
C GLY A 91 2.18 9.43 -12.17
N LEU A 92 1.80 10.46 -11.41
CA LEU A 92 2.70 11.51 -10.93
C LEU A 92 3.10 11.24 -9.47
N PRO A 93 4.28 11.69 -9.02
CA PRO A 93 4.64 11.62 -7.61
C PRO A 93 3.69 12.53 -6.82
N ILE A 94 3.18 12.02 -5.71
CA ILE A 94 2.43 12.82 -4.75
C ILE A 94 3.41 13.81 -4.08
N THR A 95 3.31 15.10 -4.46
CA THR A 95 4.26 16.16 -4.05
C THR A 95 3.84 16.90 -2.79
N GLU A 96 2.57 16.80 -2.40
CA GLU A 96 2.14 16.97 -1.03
C GLU A 96 1.58 15.62 -0.56
N ALA A 97 2.05 15.15 0.60
CA ALA A 97 1.39 14.02 1.23
C ALA A 97 -0.05 14.49 1.52
N PRO A 98 -1.10 13.86 0.96
CA PRO A 98 -2.39 14.01 1.61
C PRO A 98 -2.20 13.61 3.10
N ASN A 99 -2.92 14.23 4.04
CA ASN A 99 -3.00 13.72 5.43
C ASN A 99 -3.55 12.27 5.49
N VAL A 100 -3.77 11.62 4.34
CA VAL A 100 -3.95 10.19 4.16
C VAL A 100 -2.66 9.48 4.54
N LYS A 101 -2.61 9.02 5.79
CA LYS A 101 -1.62 8.04 6.23
C LYS A 101 -2.01 6.67 5.67
N THR A 102 -1.01 5.88 5.28
CA THR A 102 -1.23 4.46 4.98
C THR A 102 -1.73 3.77 6.26
N ILE A 103 -2.91 3.14 6.19
CA ILE A 103 -3.41 2.32 7.29
C ILE A 103 -2.53 1.08 7.38
N GLN A 104 -1.87 0.89 8.52
CA GLN A 104 -1.25 -0.38 8.84
C GLN A 104 -2.35 -1.32 9.32
N TYR A 105 -2.47 -2.49 8.69
CA TYR A 105 -3.45 -3.49 9.08
C TYR A 105 -2.84 -4.90 9.09
N SER A 106 -3.47 -5.77 9.87
CA SER A 106 -3.17 -7.20 9.93
C SER A 106 -4.48 -7.97 9.88
N ARG A 107 -4.50 -9.10 9.17
CA ARG A 107 -5.69 -9.93 8.99
C ARG A 107 -5.32 -11.40 9.13
N SER A 108 -6.15 -12.14 9.86
CA SER A 108 -6.14 -13.61 9.83
C SER A 108 -7.54 -14.16 9.51
N SER A 109 -7.56 -15.39 9.03
CA SER A 109 -8.77 -16.20 8.85
C SER A 109 -8.46 -17.58 9.37
N SER A 110 -9.26 -18.06 10.32
CA SER A 110 -9.06 -19.36 10.96
C SER A 110 -10.35 -20.14 11.00
N ARG A 111 -10.25 -21.45 10.78
CA ARG A 111 -11.37 -22.36 11.06
C ARG A 111 -11.72 -22.32 12.54
N ILE A 112 -13.00 -22.42 12.87
CA ILE A 112 -13.46 -22.64 14.24
C ILE A 112 -13.41 -24.15 14.55
N ASP A 113 -12.34 -24.56 15.23
CA ASP A 113 -12.07 -25.90 15.74
C ASP A 113 -11.22 -25.88 17.04
N GLY A 114 -10.68 -27.02 17.45
CA GLY A 114 -9.85 -27.15 18.65
C GLY A 114 -8.59 -26.26 18.68
N SER A 115 -8.11 -25.81 17.53
CA SER A 115 -6.88 -24.99 17.41
C SER A 115 -7.16 -23.49 17.28
N THR A 116 -8.44 -23.07 17.18
CA THR A 116 -8.82 -21.66 16.96
C THR A 116 -8.18 -20.68 17.95
N PRO A 117 -8.08 -20.95 19.27
CA PRO A 117 -7.46 -20.00 20.21
C PRO A 117 -5.99 -19.68 19.91
N VAL A 118 -5.31 -20.53 19.14
CA VAL A 118 -3.93 -20.33 18.70
C VAL A 118 -3.92 -19.76 17.27
N ASN A 119 -4.66 -20.37 16.36
CA ASN A 119 -4.60 -20.01 14.94
C ASN A 119 -5.25 -18.64 14.63
N SER A 120 -6.23 -18.21 15.43
CA SER A 120 -6.90 -16.91 15.24
C SER A 120 -6.08 -15.71 15.73
N ILE A 121 -4.94 -15.93 16.38
CA ILE A 121 -4.10 -14.84 16.89
C ILE A 121 -3.68 -13.95 15.72
N THR A 122 -4.12 -12.70 15.77
CA THR A 122 -3.76 -11.66 14.81
C THR A 122 -3.01 -10.57 15.55
N THR A 123 -1.83 -10.23 15.06
CA THR A 123 -0.94 -9.27 15.73
C THR A 123 -0.64 -8.10 14.81
N LEU A 124 -0.67 -6.89 15.37
CA LEU A 124 -0.23 -5.66 14.74
C LEU A 124 0.39 -4.75 15.82
N GLY A 125 1.66 -4.39 15.67
CA GLY A 125 2.37 -3.56 16.65
C GLY A 125 2.39 -4.24 18.04
N ASN A 126 2.00 -3.49 19.07
CA ASN A 126 1.95 -3.99 20.45
C ASN A 126 0.65 -4.75 20.78
N LEU A 127 -0.27 -4.91 19.83
CA LEU A 127 -1.57 -5.55 20.07
C LEU A 127 -1.67 -6.90 19.38
N SER A 128 -2.09 -7.91 20.13
CA SER A 128 -2.59 -9.17 19.59
C SER A 128 -4.06 -9.37 19.99
N ILE A 129 -4.87 -9.86 19.06
CA ILE A 129 -6.28 -10.23 19.27
C ILE A 129 -6.47 -11.70 18.93
N ARG A 130 -7.32 -12.40 19.68
CA ARG A 130 -7.78 -13.76 19.33
C ARG A 130 -9.26 -13.97 19.60
N PHE A 131 -9.82 -14.99 18.94
CA PHE A 131 -11.09 -15.60 19.30
C PHE A 131 -10.82 -16.83 20.15
N ASN A 132 -11.18 -16.77 21.44
CA ASN A 132 -10.94 -17.84 22.40
C ASN A 132 -12.18 -18.74 22.55
N ALA A 133 -12.38 -19.63 21.59
CA ALA A 133 -13.30 -20.76 21.67
C ALA A 133 -12.99 -21.80 20.60
N THR A 134 -13.61 -22.97 20.71
CA THR A 134 -13.42 -24.11 19.80
C THR A 134 -14.70 -24.55 19.10
N THR A 135 -15.81 -23.84 19.35
CA THR A 135 -17.15 -24.17 18.83
C THR A 135 -17.86 -22.92 18.34
N THR A 136 -18.96 -23.09 17.61
CA THR A 136 -19.78 -22.00 17.05
C THR A 136 -20.83 -21.45 18.01
N GLY A 137 -20.83 -21.89 19.26
CA GLY A 137 -21.78 -21.47 20.29
C GLY A 137 -21.43 -20.13 20.95
N SER A 138 -22.23 -19.73 21.93
CA SER A 138 -22.11 -18.46 22.65
C SER A 138 -21.04 -18.45 23.75
N ASN A 139 -20.45 -19.61 24.08
CA ASN A 139 -19.37 -19.72 25.07
C ASN A 139 -18.02 -19.42 24.44
N ASN A 140 -17.67 -18.14 24.37
CA ASN A 140 -16.40 -17.66 23.83
C ASN A 140 -16.04 -16.29 24.42
N SER A 141 -14.80 -15.86 24.16
CA SER A 141 -14.35 -14.50 24.43
C SER A 141 -13.54 -13.97 23.25
N ILE A 142 -13.67 -12.67 23.01
CA ILE A 142 -12.66 -11.92 22.26
C ILE A 142 -11.63 -11.45 23.28
N GLU A 143 -10.38 -11.77 23.04
CA GLU A 143 -9.29 -11.49 23.96
C GLU A 143 -8.20 -10.68 23.29
N PHE A 144 -7.54 -9.85 24.09
CA PHE A 144 -6.38 -9.08 23.68
C PHE A 144 -5.17 -9.42 24.55
N MET A 145 -4.00 -9.20 23.99
CA MET A 145 -2.72 -9.26 24.67
C MET A 145 -1.88 -8.07 24.21
N THR A 146 -1.14 -7.47 25.14
CA THR A 146 -0.20 -6.39 24.84
C THR A 146 1.24 -6.89 24.88
N ALA A 147 2.08 -6.47 23.95
CA ALA A 147 3.51 -6.84 23.94
C ALA A 147 4.30 -6.21 25.10
N VAL A 148 3.83 -5.06 25.59
CA VAL A 148 4.37 -4.34 26.75
C VAL A 148 3.27 -4.04 27.76
N GLY A 149 3.65 -3.76 29.01
CA GLY A 149 2.70 -3.37 30.05
C GLY A 149 1.94 -2.09 29.67
N ASN A 150 0.62 -2.10 29.80
CA ASN A 150 -0.20 -0.99 29.34
C ASN A 150 -1.49 -0.83 30.14
N ASN A 151 -1.88 0.41 30.43
CA ASN A 151 -3.25 0.74 30.78
C ASN A 151 -4.08 0.71 29.51
N VAL A 152 -5.15 -0.08 29.51
CA VAL A 152 -5.97 -0.33 28.33
C VAL A 152 -7.39 0.14 28.56
N THR A 153 -7.95 0.84 27.59
CA THR A 153 -9.39 1.06 27.45
C THR A 153 -9.88 0.35 26.20
N ALA A 154 -10.93 -0.46 26.33
CA ALA A 154 -11.58 -1.17 25.24
C ALA A 154 -13.07 -0.84 25.21
N PHE A 155 -13.61 -0.58 24.03
CA PHE A 155 -15.03 -0.42 23.76
C PHE A 155 -15.42 -1.32 22.59
N ALA A 156 -16.46 -2.13 22.73
CA ALA A 156 -16.91 -3.00 21.67
C ALA A 156 -18.42 -3.06 21.50
N ASP A 157 -18.83 -3.13 20.23
CA ASP A 157 -20.19 -3.38 19.81
C ASP A 157 -20.30 -4.78 19.21
N VAL A 158 -21.36 -5.50 19.61
CA VAL A 158 -21.69 -6.85 19.14
C VAL A 158 -23.09 -6.85 18.54
N SER A 159 -23.22 -7.30 17.30
CA SER A 159 -24.51 -7.37 16.60
C SER A 159 -24.58 -8.58 15.67
N GLY A 160 -25.78 -9.12 15.46
CA GLY A 160 -26.01 -10.25 14.54
C GLY A 160 -27.45 -10.73 14.53
N ALA A 161 -27.68 -11.94 13.98
CA ALA A 161 -29.02 -12.50 13.81
C ALA A 161 -29.67 -12.98 15.12
N GLY A 162 -28.97 -12.89 16.25
CA GLY A 162 -29.50 -13.20 17.58
C GLY A 162 -30.46 -12.14 18.14
N GLY A 163 -30.69 -11.03 17.43
CA GLY A 163 -31.69 -10.01 17.77
C GLY A 163 -31.26 -8.97 18.81
N ASN A 164 -30.17 -9.22 19.55
CA ASN A 164 -29.65 -8.28 20.54
C ASN A 164 -28.41 -7.55 20.02
N HIS A 165 -28.34 -6.25 20.33
CA HIS A 165 -27.15 -5.42 20.17
C HIS A 165 -26.54 -5.15 21.54
N TYR A 166 -25.24 -5.35 21.68
CA TYR A 166 -24.53 -5.13 22.94
C TYR A 166 -23.37 -4.16 22.75
N ALA A 167 -23.42 -3.04 23.46
CA ALA A 167 -22.30 -2.10 23.59
C ALA A 167 -21.66 -2.28 24.97
N ASN A 168 -20.38 -2.64 25.01
CA ASN A 168 -19.66 -2.92 26.25
C ASN A 168 -18.32 -2.17 26.28
N TRP A 169 -17.83 -1.89 27.49
CA TRP A 169 -16.52 -1.30 27.67
C TRP A 169 -15.78 -1.98 28.82
N LYS A 170 -14.46 -1.79 28.84
CA LYS A 170 -13.58 -2.29 29.90
C LYS A 170 -12.35 -1.41 30.02
N THR A 171 -11.88 -1.21 31.25
CA THR A 171 -10.53 -0.75 31.53
C THR A 171 -9.72 -1.87 32.18
N THR A 172 -8.43 -1.96 31.88
CA THR A 172 -7.56 -3.03 32.42
C THR A 172 -6.12 -2.55 32.49
N VAL A 173 -5.44 -2.79 33.60
CA VAL A 173 -3.98 -2.70 33.69
C VAL A 173 -3.42 -4.01 33.14
N ALA A 174 -3.05 -4.03 31.87
CA ALA A 174 -2.60 -5.22 31.16
C ALA A 174 -1.09 -5.41 31.33
N ALA A 175 -0.68 -6.49 31.98
CA ALA A 175 0.71 -6.95 31.95
C ALA A 175 1.10 -7.44 30.55
N ALA A 176 2.38 -7.29 30.21
CA ALA A 176 2.94 -7.77 28.95
C ALA A 176 2.69 -9.28 28.75
N ASN A 177 2.41 -9.68 27.52
CA ASN A 177 2.27 -11.07 27.08
C ASN A 177 1.22 -11.89 27.87
N THR A 178 0.21 -11.22 28.42
CA THR A 178 -0.90 -11.85 29.13
C THR A 178 -2.22 -11.59 28.41
N TRP A 179 -3.06 -12.62 28.27
CA TRP A 179 -4.36 -12.51 27.62
C TRP A 179 -5.44 -12.00 28.59
N TYR A 180 -6.24 -11.04 28.12
CA TYR A 180 -7.38 -10.49 28.83
C TYR A 180 -8.61 -10.50 27.93
N LYS A 181 -9.79 -10.76 28.50
CA LYS A 181 -11.05 -10.50 27.79
C LYS A 181 -11.14 -9.02 27.41
N ALA A 182 -11.42 -8.72 26.14
CA ALA A 182 -11.56 -7.36 25.62
C ALA A 182 -12.77 -6.66 26.24
N THR A 183 -13.93 -7.32 26.24
CA THR A 183 -15.16 -6.88 26.91
C THR A 183 -15.88 -8.05 27.57
N ALA A 184 -16.99 -7.79 28.26
CA ALA A 184 -17.81 -8.84 28.88
C ALA A 184 -18.52 -9.73 27.85
N GLN A 185 -18.92 -9.18 26.71
CA GLN A 185 -19.67 -9.88 25.66
C GLN A 185 -18.75 -10.51 24.62
N GLY A 186 -18.99 -11.79 24.30
CA GLY A 186 -18.42 -12.50 23.15
C GLY A 186 -19.35 -12.45 21.92
N VAL A 187 -19.06 -13.26 20.90
CA VAL A 187 -19.85 -13.37 19.66
C VAL A 187 -20.49 -14.74 19.53
N THR A 188 -21.62 -14.91 18.87
CA THR A 188 -22.15 -16.25 18.57
C THR A 188 -22.01 -16.53 17.07
N PRO A 189 -21.02 -17.34 16.63
CA PRO A 189 -20.86 -17.66 15.21
C PRO A 189 -22.10 -18.28 14.56
N ALA A 190 -22.88 -19.08 15.31
CA ALA A 190 -24.16 -19.61 14.84
C ALA A 190 -25.19 -18.50 14.49
N ASN A 191 -25.10 -17.35 15.15
CA ASN A 191 -25.95 -16.18 14.90
C ASN A 191 -25.32 -15.20 13.89
N ARG A 192 -24.14 -15.54 13.34
CA ARG A 192 -23.37 -14.67 12.44
C ARG A 192 -23.10 -13.31 13.06
N ASP A 193 -22.75 -13.32 14.35
CA ASP A 193 -22.43 -12.10 15.06
C ASP A 193 -21.15 -11.46 14.52
N THR A 194 -21.16 -10.14 14.51
CA THR A 194 -20.04 -9.26 14.23
C THR A 194 -19.61 -8.58 15.51
N TYR A 195 -18.32 -8.28 15.61
CA TYR A 195 -17.72 -7.64 16.77
C TYR A 195 -16.77 -6.55 16.32
N THR A 196 -17.08 -5.31 16.67
CA THR A 196 -16.22 -4.16 16.39
C THR A 196 -15.67 -3.67 17.71
N LEU A 197 -14.35 -3.54 17.82
CA LEU A 197 -13.66 -3.10 19.02
C LEU A 197 -12.75 -1.92 18.71
N MET A 198 -12.84 -0.88 19.52
CA MET A 198 -11.84 0.18 19.61
C MET A 198 -11.04 -0.04 20.89
N ILE A 199 -9.71 -0.12 20.76
CA ILE A 199 -8.82 -0.37 21.90
C ILE A 199 -7.68 0.62 21.90
N THR A 200 -7.49 1.27 23.05
CA THR A 200 -6.43 2.26 23.28
C THR A 200 -5.42 1.68 24.25
N LEU A 201 -4.15 1.72 23.85
CA LEU A 201 -3.00 1.36 24.65
C LEU A 201 -2.35 2.67 25.14
N HIS A 202 -2.76 3.15 26.31
CA HIS A 202 -2.41 4.47 26.82
C HIS A 202 -0.89 4.68 26.99
N ASN A 203 -0.16 3.70 27.51
CA ASN A 203 1.28 3.86 27.79
C ASN A 203 2.15 3.87 26.53
N SER A 204 1.70 3.22 25.45
CA SER A 204 2.41 3.19 24.18
C SER A 204 1.85 4.19 23.16
N GLU A 205 0.82 4.95 23.55
CA GLU A 205 0.15 5.97 22.74
C GLU A 205 -0.42 5.41 21.42
N GLU A 206 -0.93 4.19 21.46
CA GLU A 206 -1.45 3.50 20.27
C GLU A 206 -2.97 3.31 20.33
N ILE A 207 -3.61 3.47 19.17
CA ILE A 207 -5.05 3.28 19.01
C ILE A 207 -5.27 2.29 17.89
N TYR A 208 -6.07 1.26 18.18
CA TYR A 208 -6.43 0.24 17.21
C TYR A 208 -7.94 0.15 17.04
N ARG A 209 -8.36 -0.18 15.82
CA ARG A 209 -9.70 -0.70 15.56
C ARG A 209 -9.59 -2.15 15.13
N VAL A 210 -10.50 -2.96 15.64
CA VAL A 210 -10.58 -4.39 15.40
C VAL A 210 -11.97 -4.70 14.87
N SER A 211 -12.04 -5.37 13.74
CA SER A 211 -13.27 -5.92 13.19
C SER A 211 -13.15 -7.43 13.17
N LEU A 212 -14.09 -8.10 13.80
CA LEU A 212 -14.17 -9.55 13.82
C LEU A 212 -15.51 -9.98 13.24
N ILE A 213 -15.43 -10.93 12.31
CA ILE A 213 -16.58 -11.55 11.68
C ILE A 213 -16.45 -13.04 11.90
N CYS A 214 -17.53 -13.69 12.30
CA CYS A 214 -17.55 -15.13 12.50
C CYS A 214 -18.83 -15.74 11.92
N ASN A 215 -18.73 -17.00 11.53
CA ASN A 215 -19.87 -17.75 11.03
C ASN A 215 -19.76 -19.22 11.43
N ALA A 216 -20.91 -19.84 11.70
CA ALA A 216 -21.03 -21.29 11.63
C ALA A 216 -20.92 -21.77 10.17
N GLY A 217 -20.96 -23.09 9.97
CA GLY A 217 -20.96 -23.67 8.63
C GLY A 217 -22.12 -23.14 7.80
N ILE A 218 -21.86 -22.63 6.61
CA ILE A 218 -22.88 -22.21 5.65
C ILE A 218 -22.92 -23.28 4.55
N PRO A 219 -24.04 -24.01 4.40
CA PRO A 219 -24.19 -24.98 3.33
C PRO A 219 -24.02 -24.35 1.96
N ALA A 220 -23.56 -25.13 0.99
CA ALA A 220 -23.47 -24.69 -0.39
C ALA A 220 -24.84 -24.21 -0.91
N ASN A 221 -24.83 -23.16 -1.73
CA ASN A 221 -25.99 -22.72 -2.49
C ASN A 221 -25.82 -23.18 -3.95
N THR A 222 -26.90 -23.66 -4.57
CA THR A 222 -26.91 -24.07 -5.97
C THR A 222 -27.25 -22.93 -6.94
N ASN A 223 -27.69 -21.77 -6.45
CA ASN A 223 -27.98 -20.60 -7.27
C ASN A 223 -27.86 -19.26 -6.50
N PRO A 224 -26.79 -18.46 -6.68
CA PRO A 224 -25.57 -18.76 -7.44
C PRO A 224 -24.80 -19.93 -6.81
N ILE A 225 -23.95 -20.61 -7.62
CA ILE A 225 -23.11 -21.70 -7.13
C ILE A 225 -22.07 -21.11 -6.15
N ILE A 226 -22.29 -21.32 -4.86
CA ILE A 226 -21.38 -20.95 -3.78
C ILE A 226 -21.06 -22.23 -3.03
N GLY A 227 -19.76 -22.57 -2.93
CA GLY A 227 -19.30 -23.75 -2.20
C GLY A 227 -19.66 -23.70 -0.71
N ASP A 228 -19.47 -24.83 -0.01
CA ASP A 228 -19.67 -24.86 1.43
C ASP A 228 -18.66 -23.94 2.13
N LEU A 229 -19.14 -23.13 3.08
CA LEU A 229 -18.28 -22.33 3.92
C LEU A 229 -18.15 -23.04 5.26
N GLN A 230 -16.94 -23.48 5.59
CA GLN A 230 -16.65 -24.06 6.89
C GLN A 230 -16.79 -23.00 8.01
N PRO A 231 -17.06 -23.42 9.27
CA PRO A 231 -17.06 -22.50 10.39
C PRO A 231 -15.72 -21.77 10.50
N GLN A 232 -15.75 -20.44 10.55
CA GLN A 232 -14.53 -19.65 10.57
C GLN A 232 -14.71 -18.34 11.34
N VAL A 233 -13.57 -17.80 11.77
CA VAL A 233 -13.43 -16.45 12.32
C VAL A 233 -12.38 -15.70 11.53
N ILE A 234 -12.71 -14.46 11.18
CA ILE A 234 -11.82 -13.52 10.50
C ILE A 234 -11.60 -12.36 11.46
N ILE A 235 -10.34 -12.05 11.73
CA ILE A 235 -9.95 -10.92 12.56
C ILE A 235 -9.16 -9.96 11.69
N PHE A 236 -9.59 -8.70 11.69
CA PHE A 236 -8.93 -7.59 11.03
C PHE A 236 -8.57 -6.57 12.10
N ILE A 237 -7.30 -6.17 12.15
CA ILE A 237 -6.80 -5.12 13.05
C ILE A 237 -6.24 -4.01 12.18
N GLU A 238 -6.61 -2.77 12.46
CA GLU A 238 -5.98 -1.58 11.90
C GLU A 238 -5.43 -0.70 13.01
N ARG A 239 -4.24 -0.16 12.80
CA ARG A 239 -3.62 0.83 13.68
C ARG A 239 -3.98 2.23 13.18
N LEU A 240 -4.64 3.00 14.03
CA LEU A 240 -5.08 4.36 13.75
C LEU A 240 -4.04 5.41 14.17
N GLN A 241 -3.23 5.09 15.19
CA GLN A 241 -2.11 5.89 15.69
C GLN A 241 -1.08 4.97 16.35
#